data_AF-A0A2N5KFR5-F1
#
_entry.id   AF-A0A2N5KFR5-F1
#
_cell.length_a   1.000
_cell.length_b   1.000
_cell.length_c   1.000
_cell.angle_alpha   90.00
_cell.angle_beta   90.00
_cell.angle_gamma   90.00
#
_symmetry.space_group_name_H-M   'P 1'
#
loop_
_entity.id
_entity.type
_entity.pdbx_description
1 polymer ?
#
loop_
_entity_poly.entity_id
_entity_poly.type
_entity_poly.pdbx_seq_one_letter_code
_entity_poly.pdbx_strand_id
1 'polypeptide(L)'
;MLMRNSILWAANNGTLRRQVMRSRLARPVARRFVAGETAMQALETTAQLNAKGAHVTLDYLGENVTSAAEAAAVRDTYLGLINEITQRSLDCNVSLKLTALGLDIDHDTCWANLRAILQAAQPHDLFVRLDMEGSAYTQTTLDIFEQMFVGEGFRNVGVVLQSYLYRSANDVERMNELGARVRLCKGAYKEPPTLAYPDKADVDRNYRELARRLLCYGNYPGLATHDSAIIDWVKQFVRDERIGRERYEFQMLYGVRRDLQQQLIAEGHHLRVYVPFGEAWYPYLMRRMAERPANLLFILKALRHR
;
A
#
# COMPACT_ATOMS: atom_id res chain seq x y z
N MET A 1 1.99 8.57 23.20
CA MET A 1 0.65 7.92 23.12
C MET A 1 -0.49 8.93 23.03
N LEU A 2 -0.54 9.97 23.88
CA LEU A 2 -1.59 11.00 23.85
C LEU A 2 -1.78 11.65 22.46
N MET A 3 -0.70 12.12 21.83
CA MET A 3 -0.78 12.80 20.53
C MET A 3 -1.27 11.90 19.37
N ARG A 4 -0.90 10.60 19.35
CA ARG A 4 -1.39 9.63 18.35
C ARG A 4 -2.89 9.43 18.49
N ASN A 5 -3.39 9.27 19.72
CA ASN A 5 -4.81 9.07 19.99
C ASN A 5 -5.63 10.32 19.66
N SER A 6 -5.10 11.52 19.92
CA SER A 6 -5.73 12.80 19.53
C SER A 6 -5.81 12.98 18.01
N ILE A 7 -4.77 12.56 17.26
CA ILE A 7 -4.75 12.65 15.79
C ILE A 7 -5.70 11.61 15.17
N LEU A 8 -5.78 10.39 15.73
CA LEU A 8 -6.74 9.38 15.27
C LEU A 8 -8.19 9.78 15.60
N TRP A 9 -8.43 10.41 16.76
CA TRP A 9 -9.72 11.00 17.09
C TRP A 9 -10.10 12.11 16.10
N ALA A 10 -9.14 12.98 15.75
CA ALA A 10 -9.31 14.03 14.75
C ALA A 10 -9.56 13.49 13.33
N ALA A 11 -9.04 12.30 13.00
CA ALA A 11 -9.30 11.60 11.74
C ALA A 11 -10.77 11.15 11.63
N ASN A 12 -11.36 10.75 12.76
CA ASN A 12 -12.73 10.25 12.84
C ASN A 12 -13.78 11.34 13.14
N ASN A 13 -13.36 12.59 13.36
CA ASN A 13 -14.27 13.71 13.64
C ASN A 13 -14.80 14.35 12.35
N GLY A 14 -16.08 14.13 12.04
CA GLY A 14 -16.71 14.62 10.80
C GLY A 14 -16.79 16.15 10.67
N THR A 15 -16.82 16.90 11.77
CA THR A 15 -16.84 18.37 11.74
C THR A 15 -15.46 18.94 11.44
N LEU A 16 -14.42 18.38 12.07
CA LEU A 16 -13.03 18.74 11.79
C LEU A 16 -12.63 18.36 10.36
N ARG A 17 -13.04 17.17 9.89
CA ARG A 17 -12.90 16.74 8.49
C ARG A 17 -13.47 17.79 7.53
N ARG A 18 -14.72 18.21 7.72
CA ARG A 18 -15.36 19.22 6.84
C ARG A 18 -14.63 20.55 6.86
N GLN A 19 -14.14 20.99 8.02
CA GLN A 19 -13.43 22.26 8.15
C GLN A 19 -12.05 22.22 7.48
N VAL A 20 -11.30 21.13 7.61
CA VAL A 20 -9.99 20.97 6.96
C VAL A 20 -10.14 20.77 5.45
N MET A 21 -11.11 19.96 5.00
CA MET A 21 -11.39 19.76 3.57
C MET A 21 -11.79 21.06 2.85
N ARG A 22 -12.44 22.00 3.55
CA ARG A 22 -12.80 23.34 3.03
C ARG A 22 -11.66 24.35 3.11
N SER A 23 -10.58 24.05 3.83
CA SER A 23 -9.45 24.96 3.99
C SER A 23 -8.58 24.98 2.73
N ARG A 24 -8.41 26.18 2.15
CA ARG A 24 -7.47 26.42 1.05
C ARG A 24 -6.01 26.14 1.41
N LEU A 25 -5.68 26.12 2.71
CA LEU A 25 -4.33 25.87 3.23
C LEU A 25 -4.03 24.36 3.41
N ALA A 26 -5.05 23.52 3.53
CA ALA A 26 -4.86 22.07 3.71
C ALA A 26 -4.57 21.35 2.38
N ARG A 27 -5.09 21.88 1.26
CA ARG A 27 -4.94 21.28 -0.07
C ARG A 27 -3.47 21.18 -0.54
N PRO A 28 -2.61 22.22 -0.41
CA PRO A 28 -1.20 22.12 -0.78
C PRO A 28 -0.42 21.08 0.04
N VAL A 29 -0.77 20.93 1.32
CA VAL A 29 -0.17 19.93 2.21
C VAL A 29 -0.61 18.52 1.82
N ALA A 30 -1.89 18.33 1.52
CA ALA A 30 -2.43 17.05 1.06
C ALA A 30 -1.79 16.59 -0.25
N ARG A 31 -1.59 17.51 -1.21
CA ARG A 31 -0.90 17.26 -2.49
C ARG A 31 0.53 16.74 -2.34
N ARG A 32 1.16 16.90 -1.17
CA ARG A 32 2.46 16.30 -0.89
C ARG A 32 2.40 14.78 -0.81
N PHE A 33 1.28 14.24 -0.31
CA PHE A 33 1.12 12.82 0.06
C PHE A 33 0.05 12.10 -0.78
N VAL A 34 -0.76 12.84 -1.55
CA VAL A 34 -1.81 12.33 -2.41
C VAL A 34 -1.66 12.97 -3.79
N ALA A 35 -1.76 12.18 -4.86
CA ALA A 35 -1.55 12.67 -6.22
C ALA A 35 -2.64 13.64 -6.68
N GLY A 36 -3.86 13.49 -6.14
CA GLY A 36 -4.99 14.31 -6.49
C GLY A 36 -6.31 13.67 -6.08
N GLU A 37 -7.39 14.31 -6.46
CA GLU A 37 -8.76 13.83 -6.20
C GLU A 37 -9.28 12.99 -7.40
N THR A 38 -8.63 13.07 -8.57
CA THR A 38 -9.09 12.38 -9.79
C THR A 38 -8.06 11.35 -10.30
N ALA A 39 -8.55 10.35 -11.04
CA ALA A 39 -7.71 9.35 -11.71
C ALA A 39 -6.70 10.01 -12.67
N MET A 40 -7.11 11.04 -13.41
CA MET A 40 -6.23 11.79 -14.32
C MET A 40 -5.02 12.41 -13.62
N GLN A 41 -5.21 13.04 -12.46
CA GLN A 41 -4.12 13.59 -11.66
C GLN A 41 -3.17 12.50 -11.14
N ALA A 42 -3.73 11.34 -10.80
CA ALA A 42 -2.96 10.17 -10.41
C ALA A 42 -2.09 9.66 -11.56
N LEU A 43 -2.65 9.53 -12.77
CA LEU A 43 -1.95 9.10 -13.98
C LEU A 43 -0.84 10.08 -14.40
N GLU A 44 -1.08 11.40 -14.30
CA GLU A 44 -0.04 12.42 -14.54
C GLU A 44 1.11 12.30 -13.53
N THR A 45 0.79 12.09 -12.26
CA THR A 45 1.79 11.86 -11.21
C THR A 45 2.57 10.58 -11.48
N THR A 46 1.89 9.52 -11.94
CA THR A 46 2.51 8.26 -12.36
C THR A 46 3.52 8.48 -13.47
N ALA A 47 3.14 9.18 -14.55
CA ALA A 47 4.04 9.48 -15.66
C ALA A 47 5.30 10.25 -15.20
N GLN A 48 5.14 11.23 -14.31
CA GLN A 48 6.27 11.98 -13.75
C GLN A 48 7.20 11.13 -12.88
N LEU A 49 6.67 10.12 -12.18
CA LEU A 49 7.45 9.19 -11.38
C LEU A 49 8.17 8.15 -12.25
N ASN A 50 7.49 7.60 -13.26
CA ASN A 50 8.09 6.71 -14.25
C ASN A 50 9.25 7.40 -14.99
N ALA A 51 9.08 8.66 -15.39
CA ALA A 51 10.16 9.46 -16.01
C ALA A 51 11.38 9.67 -15.10
N LYS A 52 11.23 9.47 -13.78
CA LYS A 52 12.32 9.53 -12.79
C LYS A 52 12.88 8.16 -12.43
N GLY A 53 12.46 7.10 -13.12
CA GLY A 53 12.91 5.72 -12.87
C GLY A 53 12.19 4.99 -11.74
N ALA A 54 11.06 5.51 -11.26
CA ALA A 54 10.24 4.83 -10.25
C ALA A 54 9.09 4.04 -10.90
N HIS A 55 8.86 2.82 -10.44
CA HIS A 55 7.59 2.12 -10.67
C HIS A 55 6.49 2.75 -9.80
N VAL A 56 5.22 2.53 -10.16
CA VAL A 56 4.09 3.06 -9.38
C VAL A 56 3.09 1.98 -9.00
N THR A 57 2.38 2.18 -7.89
CA THR A 57 1.10 1.54 -7.63
C THR A 57 0.07 2.59 -7.22
N LEU A 58 -1.08 2.60 -7.91
CA LEU A 58 -2.19 3.48 -7.58
C LEU A 58 -3.12 2.82 -6.55
N ASP A 59 -3.53 3.60 -5.54
CA ASP A 59 -4.52 3.21 -4.53
C ASP A 59 -5.67 4.22 -4.58
N TYR A 60 -6.87 3.74 -4.91
CA TYR A 60 -8.05 4.57 -4.89
C TYR A 60 -8.59 4.66 -3.46
N LEU A 61 -8.67 5.89 -2.94
CA LEU A 61 -9.21 6.18 -1.62
C LEU A 61 -10.75 6.23 -1.68
N GLY A 62 -11.37 5.08 -1.91
CA GLY A 62 -12.82 4.85 -1.82
C GLY A 62 -13.20 4.12 -0.53
N GLU A 63 -12.92 4.72 0.64
CA GLU A 63 -13.17 4.08 1.94
C GLU A 63 -14.65 4.15 2.37
N ASN A 64 -15.08 3.16 3.19
CA ASN A 64 -16.42 3.00 3.77
C ASN A 64 -17.53 2.65 2.77
N VAL A 65 -17.30 1.64 1.94
CA VAL A 65 -18.34 1.05 1.10
C VAL A 65 -19.36 0.34 1.99
N THR A 66 -20.63 0.72 1.85
CA THR A 66 -21.76 0.21 2.65
C THR A 66 -22.86 -0.44 1.81
N SER A 67 -22.73 -0.40 0.48
CA SER A 67 -23.69 -1.01 -0.45
C SER A 67 -23.01 -1.65 -1.67
N ALA A 68 -23.67 -2.64 -2.26
CA ALA A 68 -23.14 -3.32 -3.45
C ALA A 68 -22.96 -2.36 -4.64
N ALA A 69 -23.78 -1.31 -4.73
CA ALA A 69 -23.64 -0.26 -5.73
C ALA A 69 -22.36 0.58 -5.53
N GLU A 70 -22.02 0.92 -4.29
CA GLU A 70 -20.76 1.60 -3.97
C GLU A 70 -19.55 0.69 -4.26
N ALA A 71 -19.62 -0.60 -3.93
CA ALA A 71 -18.60 -1.58 -4.27
C ALA A 71 -18.39 -1.70 -5.78
N ALA A 72 -19.48 -1.72 -6.56
CA ALA A 72 -19.44 -1.73 -8.01
C ALA A 72 -18.81 -0.43 -8.57
N ALA A 73 -19.09 0.73 -7.97
CA ALA A 73 -18.46 2.00 -8.38
C ALA A 73 -16.94 2.00 -8.11
N VAL A 74 -16.49 1.38 -7.01
CA VAL A 74 -15.05 1.17 -6.75
C VAL A 74 -14.44 0.26 -7.81
N ARG A 75 -15.10 -0.87 -8.14
CA ARG A 75 -14.67 -1.76 -9.23
C ARG A 75 -14.52 -0.97 -10.54
N ASP A 76 -15.55 -0.21 -10.93
CA ASP A 76 -15.56 0.53 -12.19
C ASP A 76 -14.46 1.60 -12.24
N THR A 77 -14.11 2.18 -11.10
CA THR A 77 -12.93 3.07 -10.97
C THR A 77 -11.63 2.33 -11.31
N TYR A 78 -11.44 1.11 -10.79
CA TYR A 78 -10.26 0.30 -11.12
C TYR A 78 -10.26 -0.17 -12.57
N LEU A 79 -11.41 -0.53 -13.15
CA LEU A 79 -11.52 -0.88 -14.57
C LEU A 79 -11.11 0.29 -15.47
N GLY A 80 -11.59 1.51 -15.16
CA GLY A 80 -11.18 2.72 -15.85
C GLY A 80 -9.69 3.01 -15.72
N LEU A 81 -9.12 2.85 -14.51
CA LEU A 81 -7.67 2.99 -14.29
C LEU A 81 -6.85 2.00 -15.11
N ILE A 82 -7.24 0.72 -15.14
CA ILE A 82 -6.53 -0.31 -15.90
C ILE A 82 -6.49 0.07 -17.38
N ASN A 83 -7.63 0.49 -17.94
CA ASN A 83 -7.70 0.95 -19.32
C ASN A 83 -6.76 2.14 -19.58
N GLU A 84 -6.78 3.17 -18.73
CA GLU A 84 -5.93 4.35 -18.90
C GLU A 84 -4.43 4.06 -18.73
N ILE A 85 -4.06 3.21 -17.77
CA ILE A 85 -2.68 2.78 -17.55
C ILE A 85 -2.15 2.09 -18.81
N THR A 86 -2.93 1.16 -19.37
CA THR A 86 -2.58 0.44 -20.60
C THR A 86 -2.48 1.38 -21.80
N GLN A 87 -3.49 2.22 -22.04
CA GLN A 87 -3.51 3.13 -23.19
C GLN A 87 -2.33 4.11 -23.19
N ARG A 88 -1.88 4.53 -22.01
CA ARG A 88 -0.74 5.43 -21.83
C ARG A 88 0.60 4.71 -21.71
N SER A 89 0.60 3.37 -21.69
CA SER A 89 1.79 2.54 -21.46
C SER A 89 2.55 2.94 -20.19
N LEU A 90 1.82 3.19 -19.09
CA LEU A 90 2.41 3.56 -17.81
C LEU A 90 2.89 2.33 -17.04
N ASP A 91 4.04 2.44 -16.40
CA ASP A 91 4.56 1.42 -15.49
C ASP A 91 3.88 1.56 -14.12
N CYS A 92 2.74 0.88 -14.01
CA CYS A 92 1.83 1.06 -12.90
C CYS A 92 1.06 -0.21 -12.56
N ASN A 93 1.10 -0.58 -11.27
CA ASN A 93 0.21 -1.56 -10.67
C ASN A 93 -1.00 -0.86 -10.02
N VAL A 94 -1.97 -1.63 -9.55
CA VAL A 94 -3.02 -1.13 -8.65
C VAL A 94 -2.95 -1.84 -7.30
N SER A 95 -3.23 -1.13 -6.21
CA SER A 95 -3.43 -1.69 -4.87
C SER A 95 -4.88 -1.43 -4.47
N LEU A 96 -5.55 -2.43 -3.91
CA LEU A 96 -6.95 -2.36 -3.51
C LEU A 96 -7.20 -3.07 -2.18
N LYS A 97 -8.29 -2.72 -1.52
CA LYS A 97 -8.75 -3.31 -0.25
C LYS A 97 -10.04 -4.09 -0.52
N LEU A 98 -10.17 -5.27 0.06
CA LEU A 98 -11.33 -6.13 -0.22
C LEU A 98 -12.60 -5.57 0.41
N THR A 99 -12.51 -4.87 1.55
CA THR A 99 -13.67 -4.15 2.13
C THR A 99 -14.25 -3.11 1.16
N ALA A 100 -13.40 -2.42 0.39
CA ALA A 100 -13.84 -1.49 -0.65
C ALA A 100 -14.48 -2.19 -1.87
N LEU A 101 -14.28 -3.50 -2.02
CA LEU A 101 -14.95 -4.32 -3.04
C LEU A 101 -16.23 -5.00 -2.53
N GLY A 102 -16.60 -4.76 -1.27
CA GLY A 102 -17.83 -5.27 -0.66
C GLY A 102 -17.64 -6.45 0.29
N LEU A 103 -16.42 -6.71 0.79
CA LEU A 103 -16.18 -7.82 1.71
C LEU A 103 -17.05 -7.78 2.97
N ASP A 104 -17.32 -6.59 3.51
CA ASP A 104 -18.19 -6.39 4.67
C ASP A 104 -19.71 -6.47 4.33
N ILE A 105 -20.06 -6.50 3.05
CA ILE A 105 -21.44 -6.64 2.57
C ILE A 105 -21.76 -8.12 2.43
N ASP A 106 -21.06 -8.79 1.52
CA ASP A 106 -21.13 -10.22 1.29
C ASP A 106 -19.95 -10.71 0.45
N HIS A 107 -19.65 -12.01 0.59
CA HIS A 107 -18.53 -12.64 -0.09
C HIS A 107 -18.66 -12.60 -1.62
N ASP A 108 -19.86 -12.81 -2.17
CA ASP A 108 -20.08 -12.95 -3.61
C ASP A 108 -19.93 -11.62 -4.35
N THR A 109 -20.37 -10.52 -3.75
CA THR A 109 -20.14 -9.16 -4.24
C THR A 109 -18.64 -8.86 -4.30
N CYS A 110 -17.90 -9.13 -3.22
CA CYS A 110 -16.45 -8.95 -3.19
C CYS A 110 -15.74 -9.80 -4.25
N TRP A 111 -16.14 -11.08 -4.34
CA TRP A 111 -15.60 -12.03 -5.30
C TRP A 111 -15.79 -11.56 -6.74
N ALA A 112 -17.03 -11.24 -7.13
CA ALA A 112 -17.37 -10.82 -8.48
C ALA A 112 -16.64 -9.54 -8.88
N ASN A 113 -16.55 -8.56 -7.96
CA ASN A 113 -15.85 -7.31 -8.21
C ASN A 113 -14.34 -7.52 -8.38
N LEU A 114 -13.71 -8.30 -7.50
CA LEU A 114 -12.28 -8.60 -7.62
C LEU A 114 -11.98 -9.35 -8.92
N ARG A 115 -12.77 -10.39 -9.23
CA ARG A 115 -12.61 -11.20 -10.43
C ARG A 115 -12.66 -10.34 -11.69
N ALA A 116 -13.63 -9.42 -11.80
CA ALA A 116 -13.74 -8.51 -12.94
C ALA A 116 -12.49 -7.64 -13.12
N ILE A 117 -11.92 -7.12 -12.02
CA ILE A 117 -10.68 -6.33 -12.04
C ILE A 117 -9.50 -7.20 -12.51
N LEU A 118 -9.36 -8.41 -11.97
CA LEU A 118 -8.28 -9.32 -12.35
C LEU A 118 -8.34 -9.72 -13.83
N GLN A 119 -9.55 -10.01 -14.34
CA GLN A 119 -9.79 -10.33 -15.75
C GLN A 119 -9.45 -9.17 -16.68
N ALA A 120 -9.80 -7.93 -16.31
CA ALA A 120 -9.45 -6.76 -17.10
C ALA A 120 -7.94 -6.46 -17.09
N ALA A 121 -7.26 -6.74 -15.99
CA ALA A 121 -5.83 -6.46 -15.83
C ALA A 121 -4.93 -7.51 -16.53
N GLN A 122 -5.37 -8.78 -16.59
CA GLN A 122 -4.55 -9.90 -17.03
C GLN A 122 -4.00 -9.79 -18.46
N PRO A 123 -4.78 -9.37 -19.49
CA PRO A 123 -4.27 -9.26 -20.86
C PRO A 123 -3.14 -8.23 -21.05
N HIS A 124 -2.95 -7.36 -20.06
CA HIS A 124 -1.99 -6.26 -20.09
C HIS A 124 -0.80 -6.45 -19.14
N ASP A 125 -0.68 -7.65 -18.54
CA ASP A 125 0.29 -7.94 -17.47
C ASP A 125 0.26 -6.93 -16.31
N LEU A 126 -0.91 -6.31 -16.09
CA LEU A 126 -1.08 -5.32 -15.04
C LEU A 126 -1.31 -6.06 -13.71
N PHE A 127 -0.45 -5.78 -12.74
CA PHE A 127 -0.47 -6.47 -11.47
C PHE A 127 -1.38 -5.79 -10.44
N VAL A 128 -2.20 -6.59 -9.76
CA VAL A 128 -3.13 -6.18 -8.71
C VAL A 128 -2.63 -6.63 -7.34
N ARG A 129 -2.47 -5.70 -6.41
CA ARG A 129 -2.10 -5.99 -5.02
C ARG A 129 -3.33 -5.93 -4.11
N LEU A 130 -3.59 -7.02 -3.39
CA LEU A 130 -4.55 -7.04 -2.30
C LEU A 130 -3.86 -6.49 -1.04
N ASP A 131 -4.19 -5.25 -0.69
CA ASP A 131 -3.70 -4.62 0.53
C ASP A 131 -4.31 -5.31 1.76
N MET A 132 -3.44 -5.64 2.71
CA MET A 132 -3.85 -6.31 3.94
C MET A 132 -4.41 -5.30 4.93
N GLU A 133 -5.64 -5.56 5.37
CA GLU A 133 -6.36 -4.75 6.33
C GLU A 133 -6.03 -5.17 7.78
N GLY A 134 -6.90 -4.87 8.75
CA GLY A 134 -6.70 -5.31 10.14
C GLY A 134 -6.72 -6.82 10.28
N SER A 135 -6.25 -7.35 11.41
CA SER A 135 -6.09 -8.80 11.61
C SER A 135 -7.40 -9.60 11.49
N ALA A 136 -8.54 -8.93 11.73
CA ALA A 136 -9.88 -9.50 11.52
C ALA A 136 -10.13 -9.94 10.06
N TYR A 137 -9.46 -9.30 9.10
CA TYR A 137 -9.61 -9.57 7.66
C TYR A 137 -8.52 -10.47 7.09
N THR A 138 -7.46 -10.76 7.85
CA THR A 138 -6.27 -11.43 7.30
C THR A 138 -6.59 -12.80 6.74
N GLN A 139 -7.31 -13.64 7.48
CA GLN A 139 -7.61 -15.00 7.01
C GLN A 139 -8.47 -14.96 5.74
N THR A 140 -9.60 -14.25 5.77
CA THR A 140 -10.50 -14.15 4.62
C THR A 140 -9.81 -13.54 3.40
N THR A 141 -8.90 -12.57 3.58
CA THR A 141 -8.12 -12.00 2.47
C THR A 141 -7.21 -13.05 1.83
N LEU A 142 -6.53 -13.87 2.64
CA LEU A 142 -5.67 -14.94 2.14
C LEU A 142 -6.49 -16.06 1.49
N ASP A 143 -7.66 -16.40 2.04
CA ASP A 143 -8.56 -17.41 1.45
C ASP A 143 -9.06 -16.96 0.07
N ILE A 144 -9.56 -15.73 -0.05
CA ILE A 144 -9.98 -15.15 -1.34
C ILE A 144 -8.80 -15.09 -2.32
N PHE A 145 -7.63 -14.67 -1.85
CA PHE A 145 -6.41 -14.66 -2.65
C PHE A 145 -6.08 -16.05 -3.20
N GLU A 146 -6.02 -17.07 -2.34
CA GLU A 146 -5.67 -18.43 -2.74
C GLU A 146 -6.70 -19.02 -3.70
N GLN A 147 -8.00 -18.74 -3.52
CA GLN A 147 -9.00 -19.19 -4.47
C GLN A 147 -8.88 -18.47 -5.83
N MET A 148 -8.60 -17.16 -5.87
CA MET A 148 -8.34 -16.44 -7.13
C MET A 148 -7.05 -16.92 -7.81
N PHE A 149 -5.99 -17.13 -7.02
CA PHE A 149 -4.69 -17.53 -7.53
C PHE A 149 -4.71 -19.00 -7.94
N VAL A 150 -4.94 -19.92 -7.01
CA VAL A 150 -4.91 -21.37 -7.27
C VAL A 150 -6.16 -21.85 -7.98
N GLY A 151 -7.35 -21.47 -7.49
CA GLY A 151 -8.62 -21.97 -7.99
C GLY A 151 -8.99 -21.44 -9.38
N GLU A 152 -8.92 -20.12 -9.57
CA GLU A 152 -9.22 -19.48 -10.87
C GLU A 152 -8.01 -19.32 -11.78
N GLY A 153 -6.79 -19.51 -11.27
CA GLY A 153 -5.57 -19.48 -12.08
C GLY A 153 -5.00 -18.08 -12.36
N PHE A 154 -5.47 -17.02 -11.69
CA PHE A 154 -4.89 -15.68 -11.84
C PHE A 154 -3.44 -15.66 -11.34
N ARG A 155 -2.54 -15.02 -12.10
CA ARG A 155 -1.11 -14.87 -11.74
C ARG A 155 -0.67 -13.41 -11.62
N ASN A 156 -1.50 -12.47 -12.07
CA ASN A 156 -1.31 -11.03 -11.95
C ASN A 156 -1.84 -10.46 -10.62
N VAL A 157 -1.86 -11.26 -9.55
CA VAL A 157 -2.36 -10.88 -8.22
C VAL A 157 -1.39 -11.31 -7.12
N GLY A 158 -1.34 -10.56 -6.02
CA GLY A 158 -0.60 -10.94 -4.82
C GLY A 158 -1.04 -10.18 -3.59
N VAL A 159 -0.47 -10.54 -2.43
CA VAL A 159 -0.94 -10.08 -1.11
C VAL A 159 0.06 -9.19 -0.39
N VAL A 160 -0.41 -8.52 0.66
CA VAL A 160 0.46 -7.86 1.65
C VAL A 160 0.52 -8.73 2.91
N LEU A 161 1.71 -8.86 3.51
CA LEU A 161 1.90 -9.48 4.82
C LEU A 161 2.52 -8.47 5.80
N GLN A 162 2.19 -8.58 7.08
CA GLN A 162 2.45 -7.56 8.09
C GLN A 162 3.36 -8.10 9.20
N SER A 163 4.58 -7.60 9.31
CA SER A 163 5.60 -8.15 10.21
C SER A 163 5.30 -8.02 11.70
N TYR A 164 4.33 -7.19 12.10
CA TYR A 164 3.89 -7.12 13.48
C TYR A 164 3.04 -8.31 13.94
N LEU A 165 2.50 -9.16 13.05
CA LEU A 165 1.65 -10.29 13.45
C LEU A 165 2.50 -11.54 13.72
N TYR A 166 2.13 -12.30 14.75
CA TYR A 166 2.77 -13.58 15.03
C TYR A 166 2.57 -14.60 13.90
N ARG A 167 1.39 -14.59 13.25
CA ARG A 167 1.03 -15.53 12.18
C ARG A 167 1.85 -15.39 10.90
N SER A 168 2.42 -14.21 10.63
CA SER A 168 2.96 -13.89 9.31
C SER A 168 4.16 -14.73 8.87
N ALA A 169 4.85 -15.42 9.79
CA ALA A 169 5.87 -16.38 9.41
C ALA A 169 5.28 -17.55 8.59
N ASN A 170 4.16 -18.12 9.05
CA ASN A 170 3.49 -19.21 8.34
C ASN A 170 2.88 -18.72 7.03
N ASP A 171 2.30 -17.51 7.04
CA ASP A 171 1.72 -16.92 5.83
C ASP A 171 2.82 -16.66 4.77
N VAL A 172 4.02 -16.22 5.16
CA VAL A 172 5.16 -16.06 4.23
C VAL A 172 5.57 -17.39 3.61
N GLU A 173 5.70 -18.46 4.40
CA GLU A 173 6.05 -19.77 3.85
C GLU A 173 4.99 -20.26 2.86
N ARG A 174 3.70 -20.10 3.20
CA ARG A 174 2.62 -20.45 2.30
C ARG A 174 2.67 -19.68 0.98
N MET A 175 2.94 -18.37 1.03
CA MET A 175 3.07 -17.57 -0.19
C MET A 175 4.29 -17.96 -1.02
N ASN A 176 5.39 -18.35 -0.38
CA ASN A 176 6.58 -18.87 -1.08
C ASN A 176 6.27 -20.19 -1.80
N GLU A 177 5.58 -21.13 -1.13
CA GLU A 177 5.15 -22.41 -1.72
C GLU A 177 4.26 -22.19 -2.97
N LEU A 178 3.36 -21.21 -2.92
CA LEU A 178 2.50 -20.87 -4.04
C LEU A 178 3.23 -20.12 -5.17
N GLY A 179 4.46 -19.62 -4.94
CA GLY A 179 5.15 -18.72 -5.86
C GLY A 179 4.44 -17.37 -6.01
N ALA A 180 3.69 -16.95 -4.99
CA ALA A 180 2.95 -15.70 -4.99
C ALA A 180 3.88 -14.50 -4.74
N ARG A 181 3.60 -13.37 -5.41
CA ARG A 181 4.30 -12.12 -5.09
C ARG A 181 3.78 -11.58 -3.77
N VAL A 182 4.67 -11.17 -2.86
CA VAL A 182 4.32 -10.62 -1.54
C VAL A 182 4.86 -9.20 -1.37
N ARG A 183 4.03 -8.29 -0.86
CA ARG A 183 4.50 -7.02 -0.27
C ARG A 183 4.63 -7.22 1.24
N LEU A 184 5.81 -7.01 1.80
CA LEU A 184 6.03 -7.04 3.25
C LEU A 184 5.99 -5.61 3.80
N CYS A 185 5.17 -5.37 4.82
CA CYS A 185 5.15 -4.11 5.57
C CYS A 185 5.21 -4.38 7.08
N LYS A 186 5.33 -3.34 7.92
CA LYS A 186 5.30 -3.52 9.38
C LYS A 186 3.90 -3.82 9.92
N GLY A 187 2.87 -3.23 9.32
CA GLY A 187 1.50 -3.19 9.86
C GLY A 187 1.09 -1.76 10.21
N ALA A 188 -0.16 -1.41 9.93
CA ALA A 188 -0.70 -0.04 10.08
C ALA A 188 -1.88 0.06 11.05
N TYR A 189 -2.43 -1.08 11.49
CA TYR A 189 -3.60 -1.13 12.35
C TYR A 189 -3.19 -1.22 13.83
N LYS A 190 -4.15 -0.99 14.72
CA LYS A 190 -3.93 -1.15 16.15
C LYS A 190 -4.43 -2.53 16.55
N GLU A 191 -3.48 -3.44 16.79
CA GLU A 191 -3.78 -4.83 17.15
C GLU A 191 -3.51 -5.12 18.63
N PRO A 192 -4.22 -6.09 19.23
CA PRO A 192 -3.96 -6.51 20.60
C PRO A 192 -2.63 -7.28 20.70
N PRO A 193 -1.95 -7.25 21.87
CA PRO A 193 -0.72 -8.02 22.11
C PRO A 193 -0.87 -9.54 21.98
N THR A 194 -2.11 -10.05 21.94
CA THR A 194 -2.39 -11.48 21.69
C THR A 194 -2.20 -11.87 20.22
N LEU A 195 -2.23 -10.91 19.31
CA LEU A 195 -2.12 -11.14 17.86
C LEU A 195 -0.86 -10.52 17.26
N ALA A 196 -0.33 -9.46 17.88
CA ALA A 196 0.79 -8.69 17.35
C ALA A 196 1.86 -8.39 18.41
N TYR A 197 3.11 -8.32 17.94
CA TYR A 197 4.24 -7.85 18.75
C TYR A 197 3.97 -6.43 19.27
N PRO A 198 3.94 -6.22 20.60
CA PRO A 198 3.70 -4.89 21.17
C PRO A 198 4.92 -3.96 20.99
N ASP A 199 6.12 -4.54 20.97
CA ASP A 199 7.37 -3.80 20.95
C ASP A 199 7.91 -3.62 19.53
N LYS A 200 8.28 -2.38 19.19
CA LYS A 200 8.83 -2.02 17.89
C LYS A 200 10.08 -2.85 17.54
N ALA A 201 10.92 -3.15 18.52
CA ALA A 201 12.14 -3.93 18.29
C ALA A 201 11.83 -5.35 17.79
N ASP A 202 10.76 -5.96 18.31
CA ASP A 202 10.30 -7.27 17.87
C ASP A 202 9.69 -7.21 16.46
N VAL A 203 8.88 -6.18 16.17
CA VAL A 203 8.34 -5.93 14.81
C VAL A 203 9.47 -5.78 13.79
N ASP A 204 10.52 -5.03 14.12
CA ASP A 204 11.67 -4.80 13.24
C ASP A 204 12.51 -6.07 13.07
N ARG A 205 12.69 -6.86 14.13
CA ARG A 205 13.37 -8.17 14.06
C ARG A 205 12.59 -9.12 13.15
N ASN A 206 11.27 -9.21 13.36
CA ASN A 206 10.42 -10.08 12.55
C ASN A 206 10.38 -9.60 11.09
N TYR A 207 10.36 -8.29 10.83
CA TYR A 207 10.46 -7.76 9.47
C TYR A 207 11.70 -8.29 8.75
N ARG A 208 12.88 -8.22 9.39
CA ARG A 208 14.12 -8.73 8.79
C ARG A 208 14.07 -10.23 8.53
N GLU A 209 13.54 -11.00 9.47
CA GLU A 209 13.42 -12.45 9.32
C GLU A 209 12.46 -12.85 8.18
N LEU A 210 11.31 -12.19 8.07
CA LEU A 210 10.36 -12.41 6.97
C LEU A 210 10.94 -11.93 5.63
N ALA A 211 11.63 -10.78 5.61
CA ALA A 211 12.31 -10.28 4.42
C ALA A 211 13.40 -11.24 3.94
N ARG A 212 14.17 -11.84 4.86
CA ARG A 212 15.17 -12.88 4.57
C ARG A 212 14.54 -14.04 3.80
N ARG A 213 13.44 -14.61 4.34
CA ARG A 213 12.70 -15.73 3.73
C ARG A 213 12.18 -15.36 2.34
N LEU A 214 11.54 -14.20 2.21
CA LEU A 214 11.02 -13.70 0.94
C LEU A 214 12.12 -13.44 -0.10
N LEU A 215 13.28 -12.93 0.30
CA LEU A 215 14.40 -12.66 -0.60
C LEU A 215 15.05 -13.95 -1.10
N CYS A 216 15.21 -14.95 -0.23
CA CYS A 216 15.82 -16.23 -0.60
C CYS A 216 14.89 -17.13 -1.42
N TYR A 217 13.61 -17.19 -1.05
CA TYR A 217 12.68 -18.22 -1.55
C TYR A 217 11.43 -17.66 -2.23
N GLY A 218 11.16 -16.37 -2.07
CA GLY A 218 9.95 -15.75 -2.59
C GLY A 218 10.03 -15.35 -4.06
N ASN A 219 8.86 -15.09 -4.64
CA ASN A 219 8.72 -14.56 -5.98
C ASN A 219 8.61 -13.03 -5.93
N TYR A 220 9.67 -12.33 -6.32
CA TYR A 220 9.73 -10.86 -6.45
C TYR A 220 9.04 -10.10 -5.28
N PRO A 221 9.61 -10.13 -4.06
CA PRO A 221 9.02 -9.44 -2.93
C PRO A 221 9.14 -7.92 -3.03
N GLY A 222 8.07 -7.24 -2.60
CA GLY A 222 8.04 -5.79 -2.38
C GLY A 222 8.31 -5.45 -0.92
N LEU A 223 9.45 -4.83 -0.63
CA LEU A 223 9.87 -4.47 0.73
C LEU A 223 9.38 -3.06 1.06
N ALA A 224 8.18 -2.96 1.63
CA ALA A 224 7.50 -1.70 1.91
C ALA A 224 7.89 -1.11 3.27
N THR A 225 8.87 -0.20 3.26
CA THR A 225 9.38 0.47 4.48
C THR A 225 10.06 1.80 4.17
N HIS A 226 10.05 2.72 5.14
CA HIS A 226 10.84 3.97 5.15
C HIS A 226 11.88 3.99 6.27
N ASP A 227 12.17 2.82 6.84
CA ASP A 227 13.12 2.63 7.92
C ASP A 227 14.51 2.41 7.31
N SER A 228 15.38 3.41 7.43
CA SER A 228 16.73 3.38 6.85
C SER A 228 17.55 2.21 7.38
N ALA A 229 17.42 1.83 8.67
CA ALA A 229 18.17 0.72 9.22
C ALA A 229 17.77 -0.63 8.61
N ILE A 230 16.48 -0.80 8.30
CA ILE A 230 15.99 -2.00 7.60
C ILE A 230 16.48 -1.99 6.14
N ILE A 231 16.43 -0.84 5.47
CA ILE A 231 16.87 -0.71 4.07
C ILE A 231 18.37 -1.01 3.95
N ASP A 232 19.19 -0.45 4.83
CA ASP A 232 20.63 -0.69 4.85
C ASP A 232 20.93 -2.16 5.15
N TRP A 233 20.18 -2.79 6.06
CA TRP A 233 20.27 -4.23 6.32
C TRP A 233 19.91 -5.05 5.07
N VAL A 234 18.82 -4.73 4.35
CA VAL A 234 18.45 -5.42 3.11
C VAL A 234 19.56 -5.28 2.06
N LYS A 235 20.08 -4.06 1.88
CA LYS A 235 21.17 -3.78 0.94
C LYS A 235 22.42 -4.59 1.27
N GLN A 236 22.74 -4.79 2.55
CA GLN A 236 23.85 -5.63 2.97
C GLN A 236 23.53 -7.11 2.71
N PHE A 237 22.38 -7.59 3.17
CA PHE A 237 21.96 -8.98 3.05
C PHE A 237 21.96 -9.47 1.59
N VAL A 238 21.36 -8.71 0.67
CA VAL A 238 21.32 -9.10 -0.75
C VAL A 238 22.70 -9.09 -1.43
N ARG A 239 23.66 -8.29 -0.94
CA ARG A 239 25.05 -8.36 -1.41
C ARG A 239 25.73 -9.64 -0.93
N ASP A 240 25.57 -9.95 0.36
CA ASP A 240 26.20 -11.12 0.98
C ASP A 240 25.68 -12.43 0.38
N GLU A 241 24.37 -12.52 0.17
CA GLU A 241 23.69 -13.67 -0.44
C GLU A 241 23.72 -13.65 -1.99
N ARG A 242 24.36 -12.64 -2.61
CA ARG A 242 24.45 -12.48 -4.08
C ARG A 242 23.08 -12.50 -4.78
N ILE A 243 22.07 -11.90 -4.16
CA ILE A 243 20.73 -11.76 -4.71
C ILE A 243 20.69 -10.52 -5.62
N GLY A 244 20.39 -10.76 -6.91
CA GLY A 244 20.27 -9.69 -7.90
C GLY A 244 19.15 -8.70 -7.59
N ARG A 245 19.32 -7.45 -8.02
CA ARG A 245 18.36 -6.36 -7.73
C ARG A 245 17.06 -6.51 -8.49
N GLU A 246 17.06 -7.22 -9.60
CA GLU A 246 15.91 -7.60 -10.40
C GLU A 246 14.99 -8.61 -9.70
N ARG A 247 15.42 -9.18 -8.56
CA ARG A 247 14.67 -10.17 -7.80
C ARG A 247 13.74 -9.56 -6.74
N TYR A 248 13.79 -8.25 -6.48
CA TYR A 248 12.97 -7.60 -5.46
C TYR A 248 12.79 -6.11 -5.78
N GLU A 249 11.91 -5.44 -5.04
CA GLU A 249 11.82 -3.98 -5.08
C GLU A 249 11.65 -3.41 -3.67
N PHE A 250 12.17 -2.21 -3.45
CA PHE A 250 11.74 -1.39 -2.32
C PHE A 250 10.41 -0.72 -2.65
N GLN A 251 9.59 -0.48 -1.64
CA GLN A 251 8.34 0.25 -1.83
C GLN A 251 8.16 1.35 -0.79
N MET A 252 7.74 2.53 -1.25
CA MET A 252 7.58 3.69 -0.39
C MET A 252 6.32 4.47 -0.74
N LEU A 253 5.67 5.01 0.28
CA LEU A 253 4.58 5.95 0.10
C LEU A 253 5.02 7.22 -0.61
N TYR A 254 4.15 7.72 -1.48
CA TYR A 254 4.28 9.01 -2.13
C TYR A 254 4.47 10.14 -1.11
N GLY A 255 5.41 11.04 -1.38
CA GLY A 255 5.67 12.18 -0.50
C GLY A 255 6.57 11.92 0.71
N VAL A 256 6.84 10.65 1.05
CA VAL A 256 7.58 10.26 2.26
C VAL A 256 9.01 9.86 1.93
N ARG A 257 10.00 10.49 2.58
CA ARG A 257 11.44 10.23 2.39
C ARG A 257 11.87 10.28 0.91
N ARG A 258 11.50 11.35 0.19
CA ARG A 258 11.84 11.54 -1.24
C ARG A 258 13.36 11.51 -1.49
N ASP A 259 14.14 11.95 -0.51
CA ASP A 259 15.59 11.79 -0.45
C ASP A 259 16.00 10.33 -0.63
N LEU A 260 15.41 9.44 0.16
CA LEU A 260 15.72 8.01 0.12
C LEU A 260 15.17 7.33 -1.14
N GLN A 261 14.03 7.80 -1.65
CA GLN A 261 13.48 7.33 -2.93
C GLN A 261 14.48 7.60 -4.07
N GLN A 262 14.97 8.84 -4.17
CA GLN A 262 15.96 9.23 -5.19
C GLN A 262 17.27 8.47 -5.00
N GLN A 263 17.72 8.29 -3.76
CA GLN A 263 18.93 7.52 -3.47
C GLN A 263 18.82 6.07 -3.95
N LEU A 264 17.72 5.37 -3.65
CA LEU A 264 17.54 3.97 -4.06
C LEU A 264 17.54 3.80 -5.58
N ILE A 265 16.88 4.71 -6.30
CA ILE A 265 16.89 4.72 -7.78
C ILE A 265 18.31 4.98 -8.30
N ALA A 266 19.00 5.99 -7.77
CA ALA A 266 20.37 6.32 -8.19
C ALA A 266 21.38 5.19 -7.92
N GLU A 267 21.15 4.41 -6.86
CA GLU A 267 21.92 3.21 -6.54
C GLU A 267 21.57 2.01 -7.45
N GLY A 268 20.53 2.11 -8.28
CA GLY A 268 20.09 1.08 -9.22
C GLY A 268 19.13 0.04 -8.63
N HIS A 269 18.50 0.32 -7.48
CA HIS A 269 17.46 -0.54 -6.92
C HIS A 269 16.10 -0.24 -7.55
N HIS A 270 15.28 -1.27 -7.78
CA HIS A 270 13.89 -1.07 -8.15
C HIS A 270 13.13 -0.43 -6.99
N LEU A 271 12.41 0.65 -7.29
CA LEU A 271 11.58 1.37 -6.33
C LEU A 271 10.17 1.51 -6.87
N ARG A 272 9.18 1.03 -6.11
CA ARG A 272 7.77 1.31 -6.36
C ARG A 272 7.22 2.35 -5.40
N VAL A 273 6.64 3.41 -5.94
CA VAL A 273 5.97 4.45 -5.15
C VAL A 273 4.47 4.13 -5.04
N TYR A 274 3.97 4.06 -3.81
CA TYR A 274 2.55 3.90 -3.51
C TYR A 274 1.87 5.26 -3.54
N VAL A 275 1.03 5.48 -4.53
CA VAL A 275 0.43 6.77 -4.87
C VAL A 275 -1.07 6.71 -4.60
N PRO A 276 -1.53 7.23 -3.46
CA PRO A 276 -2.95 7.32 -3.18
C PRO A 276 -3.58 8.49 -3.95
N PHE A 277 -4.84 8.33 -4.34
CA PHE A 277 -5.65 9.38 -4.98
C PHE A 277 -7.14 9.19 -4.66
N GLY A 278 -7.94 10.23 -4.87
CA GLY A 278 -9.39 10.22 -4.63
C GLY A 278 -9.84 11.24 -3.61
N GLU A 279 -11.15 11.45 -3.53
CA GLU A 279 -11.75 12.49 -2.68
C GLU A 279 -11.63 12.20 -1.18
N ALA A 280 -11.51 10.93 -0.77
CA ALA A 280 -11.38 10.54 0.63
C ALA A 280 -9.94 10.63 1.17
N TRP A 281 -9.17 11.64 0.75
CA TRP A 281 -7.77 11.80 1.14
C TRP A 281 -7.54 12.18 2.61
N TYR A 282 -8.54 12.78 3.28
CA TYR A 282 -8.36 13.32 4.63
C TYR A 282 -8.09 12.24 5.70
N PRO A 283 -8.89 11.16 5.84
CA PRO A 283 -8.59 10.08 6.78
C PRO A 283 -7.22 9.45 6.53
N TYR A 284 -6.85 9.26 5.27
CA TYR A 284 -5.54 8.78 4.87
C TYR A 284 -4.42 9.71 5.36
N LEU A 285 -4.51 11.01 5.05
CA LEU A 285 -3.52 12.01 5.46
C LEU A 285 -3.36 12.06 6.99
N MET A 286 -4.47 12.03 7.73
CA MET A 286 -4.44 12.05 9.20
C MET A 286 -3.71 10.83 9.77
N ARG A 287 -3.94 9.63 9.21
CA ARG A 287 -3.18 8.42 9.58
C ARG A 287 -1.68 8.59 9.31
N ARG A 288 -1.29 9.12 8.13
CA ARG A 288 0.12 9.41 7.79
C ARG A 288 0.78 10.43 8.72
N MET A 289 0.01 11.39 9.22
CA MET A 289 0.51 12.36 10.21
C MET A 289 0.70 11.74 11.60
N ALA A 290 -0.21 10.85 12.01
CA ALA A 290 -0.12 10.17 13.30
C ALA A 290 1.14 9.29 13.44
N GLU A 291 1.66 8.77 12.34
CA GLU A 291 2.79 7.83 12.31
C GLU A 291 4.15 8.48 12.54
N ARG A 292 4.32 9.76 12.19
CA ARG A 292 5.54 10.52 12.48
C ARG A 292 5.21 11.95 12.90
N PRO A 293 5.38 12.32 14.19
CA PRO A 293 5.23 13.69 14.68
C PRO A 293 5.99 14.76 13.89
N ALA A 294 7.14 14.39 13.32
CA ALA A 294 7.93 15.28 12.46
C ALA A 294 7.14 15.76 11.23
N ASN A 295 6.21 14.96 10.70
CA ASN A 295 5.33 15.36 9.60
C ASN A 295 4.37 16.50 10.01
N LEU A 296 3.96 16.59 11.29
CA LEU A 296 3.19 17.74 11.79
C LEU A 296 4.03 19.01 11.88
N LEU A 297 5.31 18.92 12.26
CA LEU A 297 6.21 20.07 12.30
C LEU A 297 6.38 20.72 10.92
N PHE A 298 6.37 19.92 9.84
CA PHE A 298 6.41 20.44 8.47
C PHE A 298 5.15 21.23 8.08
N ILE A 299 3.97 20.80 8.55
CA ILE A 299 2.72 21.52 8.32
C ILE A 299 2.68 22.81 9.14
N LEU A 300 3.10 22.75 10.41
CA LEU A 300 3.23 23.93 11.25
C LEU A 300 4.22 24.95 10.67
N LYS A 301 5.32 24.50 10.03
CA LYS A 301 6.23 25.37 9.28
C LYS A 301 5.60 25.93 8.01
N ALA A 302 4.87 25.13 7.24
CA ALA A 302 4.15 25.58 6.04
C ALA A 302 3.04 26.60 6.37
N LEU A 303 2.47 26.55 7.58
CA LEU A 303 1.52 27.54 8.10
C LEU A 303 2.19 28.78 8.72
N ARG A 304 3.49 28.71 9.04
CA ARG A 304 4.27 29.80 9.68
C ARG A 304 5.04 30.68 8.69
N HIS A 305 5.32 30.20 7.49
CA HIS A 305 5.78 31.06 6.40
C HIS A 305 4.59 31.85 5.85
N ARG A 306 4.29 32.95 6.54
CA ARG A 306 3.55 34.11 6.00
C ARG A 306 4.38 34.80 4.92
#